data_AF-A0A170ZY13-F1
#
_entry.id   AF-A0A170ZY13-F1
#
_cell.length_a   1.000
_cell.length_b   1.000
_cell.length_c   1.000
_cell.angle_alpha   90.00
_cell.angle_beta   90.00
_cell.angle_gamma   90.00
#
_symmetry.space_group_name_H-M   'P 1'
#
loop_
_entity.id
_entity.type
_entity.pdbx_description
1 polymer ?
#
loop_
_entity_poly.entity_id
_entity_poly.type
_entity_poly.pdbx_seq_one_letter_code
_entity_poly.pdbx_strand_id
1 'polypeptide(L)'
;LIYGGGKYWIFQHSTWNGITVADVIFPWFAWIMGTSLILSLNSHLRNSIKKRIIIMKVCLRSLALCAIGIILNSFNNNNTDTLRYPGVLQRLALAYLIVGSMETAFITTQNRYNITRATKNVQEWLYSWIQWIVMLTVIGFYYIGLYCINVPGCPDGYLGPGGLHKNSSFVNCTGGSAGYIDRLIFTSQHLYNSTSLREVYHNKLVFDPEGMLGTLTTAFTVFLGDSCR
;
A
#
# COMPACT_ATOMS: atom_id res chain seq x y z
N LEU A 1 0.75 -0.15 -15.49
CA LEU A 1 0.29 -1.41 -14.88
C LEU A 1 -0.49 -2.16 -15.94
N ILE A 2 -0.02 -3.36 -16.26
CA ILE A 2 -0.09 -3.95 -17.60
C ILE A 2 -1.43 -4.69 -17.77
N TYR A 3 -2.46 -4.00 -18.26
CA TYR A 3 -3.64 -4.66 -18.83
C TYR A 3 -3.29 -5.11 -20.25
N GLY A 4 -2.93 -6.38 -20.41
CA GLY A 4 -2.62 -6.95 -21.73
C GLY A 4 -1.33 -7.78 -21.81
N GLY A 5 -0.96 -8.49 -20.74
CA GLY A 5 0.12 -9.47 -20.74
C GLY A 5 -0.18 -10.70 -21.63
N GLY A 6 -0.35 -10.49 -22.93
CA GLY A 6 -0.24 -11.53 -23.95
C GLY A 6 -1.43 -12.48 -24.13
N LYS A 7 -2.68 -12.07 -23.91
CA LYS A 7 -3.90 -12.92 -24.14
C LYS A 7 -3.93 -14.25 -23.35
N TYR A 8 -3.03 -14.46 -22.39
CA TYR A 8 -3.06 -15.65 -21.55
C TYR A 8 -4.07 -15.47 -20.41
N TRP A 9 -4.95 -16.46 -20.25
CA TRP A 9 -6.01 -16.51 -19.23
C TRP A 9 -5.50 -16.30 -17.79
N ILE A 10 -4.23 -16.64 -17.52
CA ILE A 10 -3.54 -16.49 -16.22
C ILE A 10 -3.24 -15.03 -15.84
N PHE A 11 -3.16 -14.11 -16.81
CA PHE A 11 -2.90 -12.68 -16.56
C PHE A 11 -4.17 -11.82 -16.63
N GLN A 12 -5.32 -12.42 -16.93
CA GLN A 12 -6.61 -11.73 -16.89
C GLN A 12 -7.01 -11.49 -15.44
N HIS A 13 -7.15 -10.22 -15.04
CA HIS A 13 -7.59 -9.86 -13.70
C HIS A 13 -9.05 -10.30 -13.52
N SER A 14 -9.34 -10.97 -12.40
CA SER A 14 -10.72 -11.19 -11.99
C SER A 14 -11.37 -9.85 -11.68
N THR A 15 -12.61 -9.67 -12.13
CA THR A 15 -13.29 -8.37 -12.07
C THR A 15 -13.68 -7.96 -10.65
N TRP A 16 -13.75 -8.91 -9.71
CA TRP A 16 -13.88 -8.61 -8.28
C TRP A 16 -13.54 -9.81 -7.36
N ASN A 17 -14.14 -10.98 -7.62
CA ASN A 17 -13.93 -12.19 -6.82
C ASN A 17 -13.07 -13.20 -7.59
N GLY A 18 -11.75 -13.10 -7.44
CA GLY A 18 -10.82 -14.12 -7.89
C GLY A 18 -9.40 -13.75 -7.51
N ILE A 19 -8.62 -14.74 -7.06
CA ILE A 19 -7.20 -14.57 -6.78
C ILE A 19 -6.47 -14.70 -8.09
N THR A 20 -5.83 -13.62 -8.56
CA THR A 20 -4.94 -13.67 -9.71
C THR A 20 -3.48 -13.67 -9.26
N VAL A 21 -2.58 -14.20 -10.11
CA VAL A 21 -1.14 -14.21 -9.81
C VAL A 21 -0.61 -12.79 -9.59
N ALA A 22 -1.20 -11.80 -10.28
CA ALA A 22 -0.88 -10.39 -10.09
C ALA A 22 -1.17 -9.89 -8.66
N ASP A 23 -2.24 -10.37 -8.04
CA ASP A 23 -2.63 -9.98 -6.67
C ASP A 23 -1.66 -10.52 -5.61
N VAL A 24 -0.93 -11.60 -5.91
CA VAL A 24 0.07 -12.21 -5.01
C VAL A 24 1.44 -11.56 -5.19
N ILE A 25 1.84 -11.22 -6.42
CA ILE A 25 3.15 -10.60 -6.71
C ILE A 25 3.32 -9.27 -5.97
N PHE A 26 2.26 -8.46 -5.88
CA PHE A 26 2.33 -7.15 -5.23
C PHE A 26 2.71 -7.24 -3.73
N PRO A 27 2.05 -8.07 -2.89
CA PRO A 27 2.49 -8.35 -1.52
C PRO A 27 3.93 -8.86 -1.42
N TRP A 28 4.36 -9.76 -2.31
CA TRP A 28 5.74 -10.24 -2.31
C TRP A 28 6.75 -9.12 -2.55
N PHE A 29 6.48 -8.23 -3.50
CA PHE A 29 7.34 -7.09 -3.76
C PHE A 29 7.43 -6.16 -2.55
N ALA A 30 6.29 -5.86 -1.92
CA ALA A 30 6.26 -5.05 -0.69
C ALA A 30 7.05 -5.70 0.45
N TRP A 31 6.95 -7.02 0.61
CA TRP A 31 7.68 -7.78 1.63
C TRP A 31 9.20 -7.75 1.40
N ILE A 32 9.67 -8.02 0.17
CA ILE A 32 11.09 -7.96 -0.20
C ILE A 32 11.64 -6.53 -0.03
N MET A 33 10.83 -5.52 -0.35
CA MET A 33 11.21 -4.13 -0.13
C MET A 33 11.47 -3.86 1.36
N GLY A 34 10.64 -4.40 2.26
CA GLY A 34 10.84 -4.34 3.71
C GLY A 34 12.14 -5.00 4.19
N THR A 35 12.43 -6.23 3.72
CA THR A 35 13.67 -6.92 4.10
C THR A 35 14.91 -6.18 3.60
N SER A 36 14.85 -5.55 2.42
CA SER A 36 15.94 -4.74 1.86
C SER A 36 16.19 -3.45 2.66
N LEU A 37 15.12 -2.85 3.20
CA LEU A 37 15.17 -1.62 4.00
C LEU A 37 16.03 -1.86 5.25
N ILE A 38 15.70 -2.87 6.05
CA ILE A 38 16.47 -3.18 7.26
C ILE A 38 17.92 -3.52 6.93
N LEU A 39 18.19 -4.29 5.88
CA LEU A 39 19.57 -4.63 5.52
C LEU A 39 20.40 -3.35 5.24
N SER A 40 19.81 -2.37 4.56
CA SER A 40 20.42 -1.07 4.32
C SER A 40 20.62 -0.28 5.61
N LEU A 41 19.66 -0.31 6.54
CA LEU A 41 19.75 0.38 7.83
C LEU A 41 20.85 -0.21 8.73
N ASN A 42 20.92 -1.54 8.81
CA ASN A 42 21.98 -2.25 9.54
C ASN A 42 23.38 -1.95 8.98
N SER A 43 23.50 -1.78 7.66
CA SER A 43 24.74 -1.32 7.03
C SER A 43 25.11 0.10 7.48
N HIS A 44 24.14 1.02 7.53
CA HIS A 44 24.36 2.40 7.97
C HIS A 44 24.68 2.53 9.46
N LEU A 45 24.09 1.69 10.32
CA LEU A 45 24.43 1.63 11.74
C LEU A 45 25.89 1.20 11.96
N ARG A 46 26.38 0.21 11.21
CA ARG A 46 27.77 -0.27 11.31
C ARG A 46 28.78 0.83 10.99
N ASN A 47 28.41 1.74 10.10
CA ASN A 47 29.23 2.87 9.69
C ASN A 47 29.00 4.13 10.58
N SER A 48 28.27 4.01 11.69
CA SER A 48 28.00 5.08 12.66
C SER A 48 27.44 6.37 12.02
N ILE A 49 26.60 6.22 11.01
CA ILE A 49 26.02 7.36 10.28
C ILE A 49 24.91 8.01 11.12
N LYS A 50 24.88 9.35 11.16
CA LYS A 50 23.85 10.13 11.87
C LYS A 50 22.44 9.77 11.35
N LYS A 51 21.48 9.53 12.26
CA LYS A 51 20.07 9.21 11.93
C LYS A 51 19.45 10.15 10.88
N ARG A 52 19.72 11.46 10.98
CA ARG A 52 19.21 12.48 10.04
C ARG A 52 19.62 12.22 8.58
N ILE A 53 20.84 11.74 8.36
CA ILE A 53 21.34 11.42 7.01
C ILE A 53 20.64 10.18 6.46
N ILE A 54 20.35 9.21 7.32
CA ILE A 54 19.63 7.99 6.94
C ILE A 54 18.18 8.34 6.54
N ILE A 55 17.48 9.14 7.34
CA ILE A 55 16.13 9.64 7.02
C ILE A 55 16.12 10.40 5.69
N MET A 56 17.09 11.30 5.46
CA MET A 56 17.19 12.02 4.19
C MET A 56 17.39 11.08 2.99
N LYS A 57 18.20 10.02 3.13
CA LYS A 57 18.36 9.00 2.08
C LYS A 57 17.07 8.21 1.81
N VAL A 58 16.34 7.85 2.87
CA VAL A 58 15.03 7.18 2.76
C VAL A 58 14.03 8.08 2.04
N CYS A 59 13.92 9.35 2.45
CA CYS A 59 13.07 10.34 1.79
C CYS A 59 13.45 10.54 0.32
N LEU A 60 14.74 10.66 0.00
CA LEU A 60 15.19 10.86 -1.38
C LEU A 60 14.87 9.66 -2.27
N ARG A 61 15.06 8.42 -1.76
CA ARG A 61 14.67 7.20 -2.47
C ARG A 61 13.16 7.11 -2.70
N SER A 62 12.37 7.43 -1.68
CA SER A 62 10.91 7.49 -1.80
C SER A 62 10.48 8.55 -2.83
N LEU A 63 11.09 9.73 -2.81
CA LEU A 63 10.77 10.81 -3.75
C LEU A 63 11.15 10.41 -5.18
N ALA A 64 12.29 9.76 -5.38
CA ALA A 64 12.69 9.24 -6.69
C ALA A 64 11.70 8.20 -7.23
N LEU A 65 11.25 7.26 -6.39
CA LEU A 65 10.23 6.27 -6.77
C LEU A 65 8.90 6.92 -7.13
N CYS A 66 8.47 7.90 -6.34
CA CYS A 66 7.25 8.67 -6.60
C CYS A 66 7.35 9.44 -7.92
N ALA A 67 8.48 10.14 -8.15
CA ALA A 67 8.74 10.89 -9.37
C ALA A 67 8.74 9.99 -10.61
N ILE A 68 9.41 8.83 -10.56
CA ILE A 68 9.38 7.84 -11.64
C ILE A 68 7.94 7.38 -11.91
N GLY A 69 7.15 7.14 -10.84
CA GLY A 69 5.74 6.77 -10.98
C GLY A 69 4.90 7.84 -11.69
N ILE A 70 5.09 9.12 -11.34
CA ILE A 70 4.40 10.25 -11.98
C ILE A 70 4.84 10.39 -13.44
N ILE A 71 6.14 10.30 -13.71
CA ILE A 71 6.69 10.42 -15.07
C ILE A 71 6.13 9.32 -15.98
N LEU A 72 6.14 8.07 -15.53
CA LEU A 72 5.59 6.94 -16.30
C LEU A 72 4.09 7.12 -16.61
N ASN A 73 3.35 7.70 -15.67
CA ASN A 73 1.93 7.99 -15.88
C ASN A 73 1.71 9.17 -16.84
N SER A 74 2.55 10.20 -16.75
CA SER A 74 2.52 11.37 -17.64
C SER A 74 2.91 11.04 -19.07
N PHE A 75 3.83 10.08 -19.29
CA PHE A 75 4.21 9.65 -20.64
C PHE A 75 3.06 9.03 -21.45
N ASN A 76 2.03 8.52 -20.77
CA ASN A 76 0.92 7.83 -21.44
C ASN A 76 -0.29 8.74 -21.70
N ASN A 77 -0.33 9.97 -21.17
CA ASN A 77 -1.46 10.88 -21.30
C ASN A 77 -0.97 12.33 -21.51
N ASN A 78 -1.21 12.89 -22.70
CA ASN A 78 -0.87 14.28 -23.03
C ASN A 78 -1.81 15.33 -22.40
N ASN A 79 -2.91 14.91 -21.78
CA ASN A 79 -3.86 15.80 -21.10
C ASN A 79 -3.59 15.78 -19.59
N THR A 80 -3.12 16.91 -19.06
CA THR A 80 -2.85 17.14 -17.62
C THR A 80 -4.08 16.98 -16.73
N ASP A 81 -5.28 17.12 -17.32
CA ASP A 81 -6.56 17.12 -16.58
C ASP A 81 -7.06 15.71 -16.22
N THR A 82 -6.48 14.66 -16.81
CA THR A 82 -6.84 13.25 -16.53
C THR A 82 -5.65 12.45 -16.00
N LEU A 83 -4.73 13.11 -15.31
CA LEU A 83 -3.55 12.46 -14.75
C LEU A 83 -3.98 11.55 -13.58
N ARG A 84 -3.69 10.24 -13.67
CA ARG A 84 -3.98 9.29 -12.59
C ARG A 84 -3.05 9.52 -11.40
N TYR A 85 -3.54 10.06 -10.29
CA TYR A 85 -2.71 10.20 -9.09
C TYR A 85 -2.36 8.84 -8.48
N PRO A 86 -3.29 7.97 -8.07
CA PRO A 86 -2.97 6.69 -7.42
C PRO A 86 -2.27 5.71 -8.36
N GLY A 87 -1.06 5.30 -7.98
CA GLY A 87 -0.30 4.28 -8.70
C GLY A 87 0.48 3.38 -7.75
N VAL A 88 0.66 2.12 -8.14
CA VAL A 88 1.40 1.09 -7.37
C VAL A 88 2.78 1.58 -6.92
N LEU A 89 3.51 2.29 -7.78
CA LEU A 89 4.83 2.84 -7.44
C LEU A 89 4.78 3.91 -6.36
N GLN A 90 3.77 4.78 -6.40
CA GLN A 90 3.60 5.83 -5.39
C GLN A 90 3.16 5.24 -4.05
N ARG A 91 2.26 4.25 -4.08
CA ARG A 91 1.84 3.48 -2.90
C ARG A 91 3.02 2.79 -2.24
N LEU A 92 3.89 2.14 -3.02
CA LEU A 92 5.12 1.53 -2.52
C LEU A 92 6.10 2.56 -1.98
N ALA A 93 6.24 3.72 -2.63
CA ALA A 93 7.08 4.81 -2.16
C ALA A 93 6.60 5.32 -0.78
N LEU A 94 5.30 5.59 -0.62
CA LEU A 94 4.71 6.01 0.65
C LEU A 94 4.85 4.95 1.74
N ALA A 95 4.58 3.69 1.43
CA ALA A 95 4.76 2.58 2.36
C ALA A 95 6.23 2.46 2.81
N TYR A 96 7.19 2.60 1.89
CA TYR A 96 8.61 2.62 2.19
C TYR A 96 9.01 3.80 3.09
N LEU A 97 8.46 4.99 2.83
CA LEU A 97 8.71 6.17 3.65
C LEU A 97 8.16 6.02 5.07
N ILE A 98 6.94 5.51 5.24
CA ILE A 98 6.32 5.29 6.55
C ILE A 98 7.16 4.30 7.35
N VAL A 99 7.43 3.11 6.81
CA VAL A 99 8.18 2.08 7.54
C VAL A 99 9.63 2.51 7.76
N GLY A 100 10.29 3.10 6.76
CA GLY A 100 11.67 3.57 6.87
C GLY A 100 11.84 4.72 7.87
N SER A 101 10.90 5.66 7.93
CA SER A 101 10.94 6.75 8.92
C SER A 101 10.66 6.25 10.34
N MET A 102 9.68 5.36 10.51
CA MET A 102 9.41 4.69 11.78
C MET A 102 10.64 3.91 12.25
N GLU A 103 11.20 3.07 11.40
CA GLU A 103 12.36 2.24 11.74
C GLU A 103 13.55 3.10 12.12
N THR A 104 13.91 4.11 11.31
CA THR A 104 15.03 5.00 11.63
C THR A 104 14.85 5.85 12.88
N ALA A 105 13.61 6.18 13.25
CA ALA A 105 13.32 6.88 14.50
C ALA A 105 13.59 5.97 15.70
N PHE A 106 13.04 4.76 15.67
CA PHE A 106 13.11 3.79 16.77
C PHE A 106 14.41 3.00 16.80
N ILE A 107 15.21 2.99 15.73
CA ILE A 107 16.48 2.25 15.73
C ILE A 107 17.41 2.86 16.78
N THR A 108 17.66 2.15 17.87
CA THR A 108 18.74 2.49 18.78
C THR A 108 20.01 1.88 18.24
N THR A 109 21.10 2.65 18.28
CA THR A 109 22.45 2.16 18.00
C THR A 109 22.71 1.00 18.95
N GLN A 110 22.45 -0.22 18.49
CA GLN A 110 22.73 -1.41 19.28
C GLN A 110 24.24 -1.49 19.40
N ASN A 111 24.74 -1.25 20.61
CA ASN A 111 26.04 -1.73 21.00
C ASN A 111 25.94 -3.26 20.94
N ARG A 112 26.56 -3.88 19.94
CA ARG A 112 26.57 -5.34 19.77
C ARG A 112 27.37 -5.97 20.91
N TYR A 113 26.77 -6.06 22.09
CA TYR A 113 27.34 -6.82 23.19
C TYR A 113 27.13 -8.32 22.91
N ASN A 114 28.12 -9.14 23.26
CA ASN A 114 28.20 -10.58 22.98
C ASN A 114 27.08 -11.36 23.68
N ILE A 115 25.89 -11.39 23.08
CA ILE A 115 24.71 -12.09 23.60
C ILE A 115 24.44 -13.32 22.72
N THR A 116 24.20 -14.46 23.39
CA THR A 116 23.91 -15.78 22.81
C THR A 116 22.70 -15.75 21.87
N ARG A 117 22.68 -16.65 20.87
CA ARG A 117 21.69 -16.67 19.78
C ARG A 117 20.23 -16.75 20.25
N ALA A 118 19.95 -17.39 21.38
CA ALA A 118 18.59 -17.56 21.91
C ALA A 118 18.02 -16.30 22.59
N THR A 119 18.86 -15.51 23.25
CA THR A 119 18.45 -14.27 23.94
C THR A 119 18.37 -13.08 23.00
N LYS A 120 19.03 -13.14 21.83
CA LYS A 120 18.87 -12.14 20.75
C LYS A 120 17.43 -12.04 20.23
N ASN A 121 16.80 -13.16 19.89
CA ASN A 121 15.45 -13.15 19.32
C ASN A 121 14.43 -12.50 20.27
N VAL A 122 14.53 -12.81 21.56
CA VAL A 122 13.61 -12.24 22.58
C VAL A 122 13.85 -10.74 22.77
N GLN A 123 15.11 -10.32 22.78
CA GLN A 123 15.47 -8.91 22.96
C GLN A 123 15.09 -8.04 21.74
N GLU A 124 15.18 -8.59 20.53
CA GLU A 124 14.74 -7.93 19.31
C GLU A 124 13.21 -7.77 19.27
N TRP A 125 12.46 -8.80 19.66
CA TRP A 125 11.00 -8.71 19.82
C TRP A 125 10.58 -7.67 20.86
N LEU A 126 11.26 -7.65 22.01
CA LEU A 126 11.06 -6.67 23.08
C LEU A 126 11.52 -5.25 22.73
N TYR A 127 12.25 -5.06 21.63
CA TYR A 127 12.64 -3.74 21.16
C TYR A 127 11.70 -3.24 20.06
N SER A 128 11.24 -4.14 19.18
CA SER A 128 10.29 -3.85 18.11
C SER A 128 8.83 -3.79 18.58
N TRP A 129 8.50 -4.16 19.82
CA TRP A 129 7.12 -4.12 20.33
C TRP A 129 6.41 -2.76 20.17
N ILE A 130 7.13 -1.63 20.33
CA ILE A 130 6.57 -0.29 20.10
C ILE A 130 6.17 -0.11 18.63
N GLN A 131 7.01 -0.60 17.70
CA GLN A 131 6.72 -0.54 16.26
C GLN A 131 5.51 -1.40 15.91
N TRP A 132 5.41 -2.60 16.50
CA TRP A 132 4.22 -3.45 16.37
C TRP A 132 2.96 -2.76 16.86
N ILE A 133 3.00 -2.11 18.04
CA ILE A 133 1.85 -1.35 18.55
C ILE A 133 1.46 -0.24 17.56
N VAL A 134 2.41 0.55 17.09
CA VAL A 134 2.14 1.64 16.12
C VAL A 134 1.49 1.09 14.85
N MET A 135 2.04 0.01 14.27
CA MET A 135 1.48 -0.57 13.05
C MET A 135 0.10 -1.22 13.26
N LEU A 136 -0.10 -1.90 14.39
CA LEU A 136 -1.40 -2.46 14.75
C LEU A 136 -2.43 -1.35 14.99
N THR A 137 -2.05 -0.22 15.59
CA THR A 137 -2.96 0.93 15.74
C THR A 137 -3.32 1.52 14.38
N VAL A 138 -2.37 1.65 13.45
CA VAL A 138 -2.63 2.17 12.10
C VAL A 138 -3.61 1.26 11.35
N ILE A 139 -3.43 -0.06 11.44
CA ILE A 139 -4.35 -1.04 10.84
C ILE A 139 -5.70 -1.05 11.55
N GLY A 140 -5.70 -0.91 12.87
CA GLY A 140 -6.91 -0.77 13.67
C GLY A 140 -7.73 0.43 13.22
N PHE A 141 -7.10 1.60 13.07
CA PHE A 141 -7.74 2.80 12.51
C PHE A 141 -8.25 2.59 11.09
N TYR A 142 -7.52 1.83 10.26
CA TYR A 142 -7.99 1.46 8.92
C TYR A 142 -9.29 0.63 8.97
N TYR A 143 -9.33 -0.44 9.79
CA TYR A 143 -10.54 -1.24 9.93
C TYR A 143 -11.68 -0.45 10.56
N ILE A 144 -11.41 0.37 11.57
CA ILE A 144 -12.41 1.28 12.15
C ILE A 144 -12.97 2.20 11.08
N GLY A 145 -12.12 2.82 10.25
CA GLY A 145 -12.58 3.65 9.13
C GLY A 145 -13.43 2.88 8.12
N LEU A 146 -13.09 1.61 7.83
CA LEU A 146 -13.89 0.77 6.95
C LEU A 146 -15.30 0.48 7.48
N TYR A 147 -15.43 0.23 8.78
CA TYR A 147 -16.69 -0.19 9.41
C TYR A 147 -17.53 0.98 9.97
N CYS A 148 -16.91 2.08 10.42
CA CYS A 148 -17.61 3.20 11.05
C CYS A 148 -18.02 4.30 10.06
N ILE A 149 -17.50 4.30 8.83
CA ILE A 149 -17.88 5.30 7.82
C ILE A 149 -19.11 4.81 7.08
N ASN A 150 -20.27 5.34 7.49
CA ASN A 150 -21.54 5.06 6.85
C ASN A 150 -21.59 5.76 5.48
N VAL A 151 -21.62 4.95 4.42
CA VAL A 151 -21.81 5.44 3.06
C VAL A 151 -23.32 5.47 2.76
N PRO A 152 -23.87 6.60 2.28
CA PRO A 152 -25.30 6.70 2.03
C PRO A 152 -25.76 5.64 1.01
N GLY A 153 -26.67 4.76 1.42
CA GLY A 153 -27.24 3.71 0.57
C GLY A 153 -26.48 2.38 0.55
N CYS A 154 -25.47 2.19 1.43
CA CYS A 154 -24.67 0.97 1.52
C CYS A 154 -24.71 0.39 2.95
N PRO A 155 -24.61 -0.95 3.11
CA PRO A 155 -24.48 -1.56 4.42
C PRO A 155 -23.06 -1.33 4.99
N ASP A 156 -22.96 -1.28 6.30
CA ASP A 156 -21.69 -1.07 7.01
C ASP A 156 -20.69 -2.18 6.66
N GLY A 157 -19.43 -1.80 6.39
CA GLY A 157 -18.38 -2.75 6.04
C GLY A 157 -18.54 -3.43 4.68
N TYR A 158 -19.28 -2.85 3.74
CA TYR A 158 -19.37 -3.38 2.38
C TYR A 158 -18.04 -3.20 1.62
N LEU A 159 -17.43 -4.29 1.13
CA LEU A 159 -16.22 -4.26 0.27
C LEU A 159 -16.49 -4.79 -1.16
N GLY A 160 -17.76 -4.81 -1.59
CA GLY A 160 -18.17 -5.41 -2.86
C GLY A 160 -18.09 -4.47 -4.08
N PRO A 161 -18.29 -5.01 -5.30
CA PRO A 161 -18.20 -4.25 -6.56
C PRO A 161 -19.33 -3.23 -6.72
N GLY A 162 -20.44 -3.44 -6.02
CA GLY A 162 -21.68 -2.71 -6.29
C GLY A 162 -22.26 -3.06 -7.66
N GLY A 163 -23.13 -2.19 -8.18
CA GLY A 163 -23.74 -2.39 -9.50
C GLY A 163 -24.70 -3.56 -9.52
N LEU A 164 -24.60 -4.41 -10.55
CA LEU A 164 -25.39 -5.64 -10.71
C LEU A 164 -25.07 -6.73 -9.68
N HIS A 165 -24.03 -6.55 -8.85
CA HIS A 165 -23.67 -7.52 -7.81
C HIS A 165 -24.81 -7.68 -6.79
N LYS A 166 -25.11 -8.93 -6.41
CA LYS A 166 -26.30 -9.29 -5.62
C LYS A 166 -27.60 -8.71 -6.19
N ASN A 167 -27.90 -9.03 -7.46
CA ASN A 167 -29.16 -8.67 -8.13
C ASN A 167 -29.49 -7.16 -8.08
N SER A 168 -28.49 -6.30 -8.32
CA SER A 168 -28.61 -4.83 -8.31
C SER A 168 -28.94 -4.15 -6.97
N SER A 169 -28.80 -4.85 -5.85
CA SER A 169 -29.15 -4.31 -4.53
C SER A 169 -28.31 -3.07 -4.11
N PHE A 170 -27.11 -2.89 -4.67
CA PHE A 170 -26.12 -1.91 -4.22
C PHE A 170 -25.44 -1.16 -5.38
N VAL A 171 -26.23 -0.50 -6.23
CA VAL A 171 -25.76 0.12 -7.49
C VAL A 171 -24.74 1.24 -7.29
N ASN A 172 -24.86 2.01 -6.19
CA ASN A 172 -23.99 3.17 -5.89
C ASN A 172 -22.95 2.89 -4.79
N CYS A 173 -22.59 1.62 -4.56
CA CYS A 173 -21.72 1.22 -3.45
C CYS A 173 -20.36 0.66 -3.89
N THR A 174 -19.89 0.99 -5.10
CA THR A 174 -18.65 0.45 -5.66
C THR A 174 -17.44 0.78 -4.77
N GLY A 175 -16.83 -0.27 -4.22
CA GLY A 175 -15.67 -0.17 -3.32
C GLY A 175 -15.99 0.27 -1.89
N GLY A 176 -17.27 0.37 -1.52
CA GLY A 176 -17.70 0.71 -0.17
C GLY A 176 -17.18 2.04 0.37
N SER A 177 -16.85 2.04 1.67
CA SER A 177 -16.28 3.18 2.39
C SER A 177 -14.90 3.57 1.85
N ALA A 178 -14.06 2.60 1.48
CA ALA A 178 -12.75 2.89 0.91
C ALA A 178 -12.84 3.63 -0.43
N GLY A 179 -13.64 3.11 -1.37
CA GLY A 179 -13.87 3.77 -2.66
C GLY A 179 -14.55 5.13 -2.51
N TYR A 180 -15.41 5.30 -1.50
CA TYR A 180 -16.03 6.59 -1.20
C TYR A 180 -15.00 7.64 -0.77
N ILE A 181 -14.08 7.28 0.13
CA ILE A 181 -13.02 8.15 0.64
C ILE A 181 -12.03 8.50 -0.49
N ASP A 182 -11.63 7.52 -1.30
CA ASP A 182 -10.68 7.78 -2.40
C ASP A 182 -11.27 8.77 -3.42
N ARG A 183 -12.58 8.71 -3.68
CA ARG A 183 -13.28 9.68 -4.55
C ARG A 183 -13.33 11.10 -3.95
N LEU A 184 -13.44 11.22 -2.63
CA LEU A 184 -13.41 12.50 -1.93
C LEU A 184 -12.00 13.13 -1.95
N ILE A 185 -10.95 12.32 -1.82
CA ILE A 185 -9.57 12.78 -1.72
C ILE A 185 -8.98 13.12 -3.10
N PHE A 186 -9.09 12.21 -4.08
CA PHE A 186 -8.42 12.36 -5.37
C PHE A 186 -9.30 12.99 -6.46
N THR A 187 -10.59 13.21 -6.21
CA THR A 187 -11.59 13.66 -7.20
C THR A 187 -11.78 12.67 -8.36
N SER A 188 -13.01 12.49 -8.82
CA SER A 188 -13.40 11.42 -9.76
C SER A 188 -12.67 11.44 -11.11
N GLN A 189 -12.04 12.55 -11.49
CA GLN A 189 -11.29 12.73 -12.75
C GLN A 189 -9.88 12.13 -12.71
N HIS A 190 -9.32 11.92 -11.52
CA HIS A 190 -7.96 11.38 -11.35
C HIS A 190 -7.92 9.93 -10.88
N LEU A 191 -9.09 9.31 -10.66
CA LEU A 191 -9.20 7.89 -10.40
C LEU A 191 -9.23 7.09 -11.70
N TYR A 192 -8.75 5.85 -11.65
CA TYR A 192 -8.77 4.97 -12.81
C TYR A 192 -10.18 4.63 -13.26
N ASN A 193 -10.50 5.01 -14.51
CA ASN A 193 -11.72 4.60 -15.17
C ASN A 193 -11.56 3.16 -15.72
N SER A 194 -11.74 2.16 -14.86
CA SER A 194 -11.69 0.75 -15.25
C SER A 194 -12.89 0.40 -16.14
N THR A 195 -12.67 0.31 -17.46
CA THR A 195 -13.68 -0.10 -18.45
C THR A 195 -14.25 -1.48 -18.18
N SER A 196 -13.44 -2.42 -17.68
CA SER A 196 -13.86 -3.78 -17.34
C SER A 196 -14.93 -3.86 -16.24
N LEU A 197 -14.85 -3.02 -15.22
CA LEU A 197 -15.86 -2.92 -14.15
C LEU A 197 -17.17 -2.32 -14.66
N ARG A 198 -17.08 -1.40 -15.62
CA ARG A 198 -18.25 -0.77 -16.25
C ARG A 198 -18.92 -1.71 -17.25
N GLU A 199 -18.16 -2.55 -17.95
CA GLU A 199 -18.69 -3.56 -18.86
C GLU A 199 -19.32 -4.74 -18.13
N VAL A 200 -18.75 -5.18 -17.00
CA VAL A 200 -19.22 -6.39 -16.30
C VAL A 200 -20.28 -6.10 -15.25
N TYR A 201 -20.16 -5.01 -14.49
CA TYR A 201 -21.09 -4.68 -13.41
C TYR A 201 -21.98 -3.47 -13.71
N HIS A 202 -21.84 -2.83 -14.88
CA HIS A 202 -22.55 -1.61 -15.26
C HIS A 202 -22.46 -0.50 -14.20
N ASN A 203 -21.33 -0.45 -13.50
CA ASN A 203 -21.07 0.53 -12.45
C ASN A 203 -20.98 1.95 -13.02
N LYS A 204 -21.68 2.91 -12.37
CA LYS A 204 -21.57 4.35 -12.67
C LYS A 204 -20.41 5.02 -11.95
N LEU A 205 -19.93 4.42 -10.85
CA LEU A 205 -18.90 4.98 -9.98
C LEU A 205 -17.51 4.48 -10.36
N VAL A 206 -16.55 5.40 -10.36
CA VAL A 206 -15.12 5.13 -10.57
C VAL A 206 -14.53 4.55 -9.28
N PHE A 207 -13.67 3.54 -9.40
CA PHE A 207 -13.00 2.90 -8.28
C PHE A 207 -11.56 2.57 -8.66
N ASP A 208 -10.63 2.91 -7.77
CA ASP A 208 -9.21 2.60 -7.94
C ASP A 208 -8.76 1.65 -6.81
N PRO A 209 -8.30 0.43 -7.11
CA PRO A 209 -7.79 -0.49 -6.08
C PRO A 209 -6.50 0.01 -5.41
N GLU A 210 -5.85 1.03 -5.98
CA GLU A 210 -4.61 1.63 -5.49
C GLU A 210 -4.82 2.90 -4.65
N GLY A 211 -5.98 3.03 -4.04
CA GLY A 211 -6.35 4.16 -3.17
C GLY A 211 -5.46 4.37 -1.95
N MET A 212 -5.64 5.51 -1.28
CA MET A 212 -4.79 5.93 -0.16
C MET A 212 -4.90 4.96 1.02
N LEU A 213 -6.10 4.43 1.26
CA LEU A 213 -6.38 3.45 2.30
C LEU A 213 -5.64 2.13 2.08
N GLY A 214 -5.41 1.73 0.83
CA GLY A 214 -4.58 0.58 0.51
C GLY A 214 -3.10 0.79 0.90
N THR A 215 -2.62 2.03 0.96
CA THR A 215 -1.23 2.32 1.34
C THR A 215 -0.93 1.85 2.76
N LEU A 216 -1.90 1.93 3.68
CA LEU A 216 -1.74 1.50 5.07
C LEU A 216 -1.55 -0.02 5.18
N THR A 217 -2.33 -0.80 4.43
CA THR A 217 -2.18 -2.26 4.40
C THR A 217 -0.87 -2.67 3.74
N THR A 218 -0.44 -1.95 2.70
CA THR A 218 0.90 -2.16 2.09
C THR A 218 2.02 -1.82 3.05
N ALA A 219 1.92 -0.73 3.81
CA ALA A 219 2.91 -0.36 4.82
C ALA A 219 3.06 -1.48 5.87
N PHE A 220 1.96 -2.13 6.26
CA PHE A 220 2.04 -3.31 7.12
C PHE A 220 2.78 -4.48 6.48
N THR A 221 2.51 -4.81 5.21
CA THR A 221 3.25 -5.87 4.50
C THR A 221 4.75 -5.57 4.41
N VAL A 222 5.12 -4.31 4.17
CA VAL A 222 6.52 -3.85 4.20
C VAL A 222 7.11 -4.03 5.59
N PHE A 223 6.37 -3.67 6.64
CA PHE A 223 6.81 -3.85 8.03
C PHE A 223 7.00 -5.33 8.42
N LEU A 224 6.15 -6.24 7.93
CA LEU A 224 6.34 -7.68 8.10
C LEU A 224 7.66 -8.15 7.48
N GLY A 225 8.06 -7.58 6.34
CA GLY A 225 9.37 -7.82 5.73
C GLY A 225 10.51 -7.29 6.58
N ASP A 226 10.38 -6.06 7.09
CA ASP A 226 11.39 -5.43 7.94
C ASP A 226 11.64 -6.17 9.27
N SER A 227 10.59 -6.82 9.80
CA SER A 227 10.62 -7.62 11.03
C SER A 227 11.31 -8.99 10.87
N CYS A 228 11.60 -9.42 9.62
CA CYS A 228 12.29 -10.67 9.34
C CYS A 228 13.82 -10.50 9.45
N ARG A 229 14.32 -10.29 10.67
CA ARG A 229 15.76 -10.11 10.99
C ARG A 229 16.43 -11.39 11.47
#